data_AF-A0A3S7QGI2-F1
#
_entry.id   AF-A0A3S7QGI2-F1
#
_cell.length_a   1.000
_cell.length_b   1.000
_cell.length_c   1.000
_cell.angle_alpha   90.00
_cell.angle_beta   90.00
_cell.angle_gamma   90.00
#
_symmetry.space_group_name_H-M   'P 1'
#
loop_
_entity.id
_entity.type
_entity.pdbx_description
1 polymer ?
#
loop_
_entity_poly.entity_id
_entity_poly.type
_entity_poly.pdbx_seq_one_letter_code
_entity_poly.pdbx_strand_id
1 'polypeptide(L)' 'MRQSDLEYLGKLDGRHSWSCGDDCFYWTDGANIVTSDLAGTIPFCRVTLAPRQSFRPRTIKALTRTDAKRAIVEALC' A
#
# COMPACT_ATOMS: atom_id res chain seq x y z
N MET A 1 14.30 6.44 0.27
CA MET A 1 13.46 7.44 0.98
C MET A 1 13.25 7.07 2.44
N ARG A 2 12.89 8.01 3.32
CA ARG A 2 12.47 7.67 4.69
C ARG A 2 10.95 7.46 4.71
N GLN A 3 10.48 6.54 5.55
CA GLN A 3 9.04 6.31 5.77
C GLN A 3 8.26 7.55 6.25
N SER A 4 8.97 8.55 6.78
CA SER A 4 8.45 9.85 7.21
C SER A 4 7.99 10.73 6.06
N ASP A 5 8.48 10.49 4.85
CA ASP A 5 8.20 11.33 3.68
C ASP A 5 6.83 10.99 3.08
N LEU A 6 6.24 9.86 3.51
CA LEU A 6 4.92 9.39 3.10
C LEU A 6 3.85 9.75 4.15
N GLU A 7 3.12 10.83 3.89
CA GLU A 7 2.03 11.32 4.73
C GLU A 7 0.73 10.59 4.43
N TYR A 8 -0.03 10.21 5.47
CA TYR A 8 -1.32 9.55 5.29
C TYR A 8 -2.45 10.58 5.30
N LEU A 9 -3.19 10.66 4.20
CA LEU A 9 -4.23 11.69 3.98
C LEU A 9 -5.65 11.21 4.35
N GLY A 10 -5.82 9.96 4.76
CA GLY A 10 -7.13 9.38 5.07
C GLY A 10 -7.66 8.48 3.96
N LYS A 11 -8.99 8.41 3.82
CA LYS A 11 -9.66 7.70 2.72
C LYS A 11 -10.28 8.69 1.75
N LEU A 12 -10.01 8.50 0.46
CA LEU A 12 -10.63 9.22 -0.65
C LEU A 12 -11.30 8.19 -1.57
N ASP A 13 -12.58 8.37 -1.84
CA ASP A 13 -13.38 7.44 -2.67
C ASP A 13 -13.24 5.95 -2.23
N GLY A 14 -13.26 5.71 -0.92
CA GLY A 14 -13.09 4.37 -0.33
C GLY A 14 -11.67 3.82 -0.31
N ARG A 15 -10.68 4.54 -0.86
CA ARG A 15 -9.27 4.13 -0.94
C ARG A 15 -8.43 4.87 0.07
N HIS A 16 -7.52 4.16 0.74
CA HIS A 16 -6.48 4.77 1.55
C HIS A 16 -5.55 5.60 0.67
N SER A 17 -5.29 6.84 1.08
CA SER A 17 -4.48 7.80 0.34
C SER A 17 -3.22 8.17 1.11
N TRP A 18 -2.11 8.28 0.40
CA TRP A 18 -0.86 8.85 0.90
C TRP A 18 -0.28 9.85 -0.10
N SER A 19 0.49 10.81 0.40
CA SER A 19 1.27 11.75 -0.41
C SER A 19 2.76 11.65 -0.09
N CYS A 20 3.59 11.86 -1.11
CA CYS A 20 5.04 12.02 -0.99
C CYS A 20 5.48 13.14 -1.94
N GLY A 21 5.67 14.35 -1.41
CA GLY A 21 5.86 15.53 -2.26
C GLY A 21 4.61 15.80 -3.09
N ASP A 22 4.77 15.88 -4.41
CA ASP A 22 3.67 16.11 -5.37
C ASP A 22 2.97 14.81 -5.80
N ASP A 23 3.52 13.65 -5.46
CA ASP A 23 2.96 12.35 -5.83
C ASP A 23 1.92 11.88 -4.81
N CYS A 24 0.86 11.25 -5.31
CA CYS A 24 -0.19 10.61 -4.51
C CYS A 24 -0.32 9.12 -4.81
N PHE A 25 -0.66 8.34 -3.78
CA PHE A 25 -0.82 6.89 -3.87
C PHE A 25 -2.13 6.45 -3.24
N TYR A 26 -2.82 5.53 -3.89
CA TYR A 26 -4.16 5.08 -3.52
C TYR A 26 -4.22 3.57 -3.41
N TRP A 27 -4.83 3.06 -2.33
CA TRP A 27 -4.98 1.63 -2.10
C TRP A 27 -6.36 1.28 -1.54
N THR A 28 -7.00 0.27 -2.12
CA THR A 28 -8.28 -0.25 -1.62
C THR A 28 -8.04 -1.39 -0.62
N ASP A 29 -8.85 -1.46 0.44
CA ASP A 29 -8.75 -2.54 1.43
C ASP A 29 -8.77 -3.93 0.79
N GLY A 30 -7.77 -4.75 1.11
CA GLY A 30 -7.62 -6.11 0.57
C GLY A 30 -7.12 -6.17 -0.88
N ALA A 31 -6.98 -5.05 -1.59
CA ALA A 31 -6.41 -5.04 -2.93
C ALA A 31 -4.92 -5.35 -2.89
N ASN A 32 -4.42 -5.96 -3.96
CA ASN A 32 -3.01 -6.31 -4.13
C ASN A 32 -2.21 -5.26 -4.91
N ILE A 33 -2.81 -4.11 -5.23
CA ILE A 33 -2.21 -3.07 -6.06
C ILE A 33 -2.44 -1.71 -5.42
N VAL A 34 -1.39 -0.89 -5.39
CA VAL A 34 -1.46 0.55 -5.14
C VAL A 34 -1.44 1.26 -6.50
N THR A 35 -2.24 2.31 -6.66
CA THR A 35 -2.27 3.15 -7.88
C THR A 35 -1.76 4.55 -7.61
N SER A 36 -1.21 5.22 -8.61
CA SER A 36 -0.78 6.63 -8.52
C SER A 36 -1.87 7.62 -8.94
N ASP A 37 -3.03 7.13 -9.36
CA ASP A 37 -4.19 7.92 -9.72
C ASP A 37 -5.44 7.48 -8.94
N LEU A 38 -6.33 8.44 -8.69
CA LEU A 38 -7.58 8.18 -7.97
C LEU A 38 -8.57 7.35 -8.81
N ALA A 39 -8.49 7.38 -10.15
CA ALA A 39 -9.33 6.54 -11.00
C ALA A 39 -8.95 5.04 -10.86
N GLY A 40 -7.71 4.74 -10.48
CA GLY A 40 -7.22 3.37 -10.29
C GLY A 40 -6.73 2.72 -11.59
N THR A 41 -6.36 3.54 -12.56
CA THR A 41 -5.97 3.11 -13.91
C THR A 41 -4.46 2.92 -14.05
N ILE A 42 -3.67 3.59 -13.20
CA ILE A 42 -2.21 3.62 -13.26
C ILE A 42 -1.67 2.84 -12.06
N PRO A 43 -1.31 1.55 -12.23
CA PRO A 43 -0.70 0.77 -11.16
C PRO A 43 0.70 1.33 -10.83
N PHE A 44 0.96 1.50 -9.54
CA PHE A 44 2.26 1.93 -9.01
C PHE A 44 3.08 0.74 -8.51
N CYS A 45 2.56 -0.01 -7.53
CA CYS A 45 3.25 -1.18 -6.98
C CYS A 45 2.28 -2.27 -6.51
N ARG A 46 2.80 -3.50 -6.32
CA ARG A 46 2.04 -4.63 -5.79
C ARG A 46 2.24 -4.74 -4.28
N VAL A 47 1.15 -4.98 -3.56
CA VAL A 47 1.18 -5.25 -2.13
C VAL A 47 1.34 -6.74 -1.89
N THR A 48 2.43 -7.12 -1.22
CA THR A 48 2.73 -8.51 -0.89
C THR A 48 2.85 -8.70 0.61
N LEU A 49 2.32 -9.81 1.13
CA LEU A 49 2.57 -10.21 2.52
C LEU A 49 4.00 -10.69 2.67
N ALA A 50 4.70 -10.18 3.67
CA ALA A 50 5.98 -10.76 4.05
C ALA A 50 5.78 -12.23 4.48
N PRO A 51 6.61 -13.17 3.99
CA PRO A 51 6.53 -14.56 4.42
C PRO A 51 6.78 -14.62 5.93
N ARG A 52 5.75 -14.98 6.71
CA ARG A 52 5.92 -15.23 8.15
C ARG A 52 6.65 -16.55 8.32
N GLN A 53 7.84 -16.52 8.92
CA GLN A 53 8.47 -17.70 9.51
C GLN A 53 7.63 -18.18 10.71
N SER A 54 6.58 -18.98 10.50
CA SER A 54 6.09 -19.85 11.58
C SER A 54 5.35 -21.08 11.06
N PHE A 55 5.63 -22.20 11.72
CA PHE A 55 5.18 -23.57 11.47
C PHE A 55 3.68 -23.82 11.72
N ARG A 56 2.80 -22.81 11.63
CA ARG A 56 1.34 -22.99 11.88
C ARG A 56 0.52 -23.00 10.58
N PRO A 57 -0.64 -23.70 10.55
CA PRO A 57 -1.48 -23.78 9.37
C PRO A 57 -1.83 -22.39 8.86
N ARG A 58 -1.55 -22.16 7.58
CA ARG A 58 -1.65 -20.86 6.90
C ARG A 58 -3.11 -20.44 6.75
N THR A 59 -3.63 -19.62 7.66
CA THR A 59 -4.73 -18.72 7.30
C THR A 59 -4.16 -17.65 6.38
N ILE A 60 -4.69 -17.53 5.16
CA ILE A 60 -4.38 -16.42 4.26
C ILE A 60 -4.81 -15.15 4.98
N LYS A 61 -3.86 -14.33 5.41
CA LYS A 61 -4.18 -13.03 6.00
C LYS A 61 -4.61 -12.07 4.90
N ALA A 62 -5.62 -11.25 5.18
CA ALA A 62 -5.96 -10.14 4.30
C ALA A 62 -4.82 -9.11 4.29
N LEU A 63 -4.59 -8.49 3.13
CA LEU A 63 -3.67 -7.38 3.00
C LEU A 63 -4.16 -6.19 3.82
N THR A 64 -3.25 -5.54 4.52
CA THR A 64 -3.55 -4.42 5.41
C THR A 64 -3.00 -3.11 4.87
N ARG A 65 -3.52 -1.99 5.41
CA ARG A 65 -2.98 -0.65 5.14
C ARG A 65 -1.47 -0.55 5.41
N THR A 66 -0.95 -1.27 6.41
CA THR A 66 0.48 -1.28 6.73
C THR A 66 1.29 -1.98 5.65
N ASP A 67 0.76 -3.07 5.08
CA ASP A 67 1.41 -3.77 3.96
C ASP A 67 1.46 -2.86 2.73
N ALA A 68 0.36 -2.15 2.43
CA ALA A 68 0.31 -1.17 1.35
C ALA A 68 1.31 -0.02 1.56
N LYS A 69 1.36 0.57 2.77
CA LYS A 69 2.35 1.60 3.11
C LYS A 69 3.79 1.11 2.90
N ARG A 70 4.09 -0.13 3.30
CA ARG A 70 5.41 -0.74 3.10
C ARG A 70 5.75 -0.89 1.62
N ALA A 71 4.81 -1.40 0.82
CA ALA A 71 5.00 -1.57 -0.62
C ALA A 71 5.25 -0.24 -1.34
N ILE A 72 4.59 0.85 -0.92
CA ILE A 72 4.85 2.19 -1.47
C ILE A 72 6.28 2.63 -1.17
N VAL A 73 6.70 2.52 0.09
CA VAL A 73 8.04 2.92 0.52
C VAL A 73 9.11 2.10 -0.20
N GLU A 74 8.91 0.79 -0.35
CA GLU A 74 9.83 -0.09 -1.07
C GLU A 74 9.94 0.27 -2.55
N ALA A 75 8.84 0.66 -3.20
CA ALA A 75 8.84 1.08 -4.60
C ALA A 75 9.46 2.47 -4.83
N LEU A 76 9.55 3.30 -3.79
CA LEU A 76 10.16 4.64 -3.83
C LEU A 76 11.66 4.65 -3.42
N CYS A 77 12.23 3.51 -3.00
CA CYS A 77 13.63 3.38 -2.60
C CYS A 77 14.48 2.76 -3.72
#